data_AF-A0A8J3YMR3-F1
#
_entry.id   AF-A0A8J3YMR3-F1
#
_cell.length_a   1.000
_cell.length_b   1.000
_cell.length_c   1.000
_cell.angle_alpha   90.00
_cell.angle_beta   90.00
_cell.angle_gamma   90.00
#
_symmetry.space_group_name_H-M   'P 1'
#
loop_
_entity.id
_entity.type
_entity.pdbx_description
1 polymer ?
#
loop_
_entity_poly.entity_id
_entity_poly.type
_entity_poly.pdbx_seq_one_letter_code
_entity_poly.pdbx_strand_id
1 'polypeptide(L)'
;MGATYRQCRLARGWEPVQLIGRLKIEAARDGLVLPQTWQMIRLVFLWENNRVPVPGLYATLFERVLGNVPDRRGRTNMRVAV
;
A
#
# COMPACT_ATOMS: atom_id res chain seq x y z
N MET A 1 -1.05 18.26 -4.73
CA MET A 1 -0.83 16.95 -5.37
C MET A 1 -0.66 15.92 -4.29
N GLY A 2 -1.46 14.86 -4.31
CA GLY A 2 -1.34 13.77 -3.35
C GLY A 2 -0.08 12.94 -3.56
N ALA A 3 0.58 12.48 -2.49
CA ALA A 3 1.76 11.63 -2.59
C ALA A 3 1.37 10.24 -3.13
N THR A 4 2.15 9.69 -4.07
CA THR A 4 1.94 8.32 -4.58
C THR A 4 2.51 7.27 -3.61
N TYR A 5 2.05 6.01 -3.70
CA TYR A 5 2.60 4.90 -2.91
C TYR A 5 4.13 4.81 -3.02
N ARG A 6 4.66 5.03 -4.24
CA ARG A 6 6.10 5.07 -4.52
C ARG A 6 6.81 6.19 -3.75
N GLN A 7 6.27 7.41 -3.80
CA GLN A 7 6.85 8.55 -3.09
C GLN A 7 6.84 8.32 -1.58
N CYS A 8 5.73 7.80 -1.03
CA CYS A 8 5.61 7.46 0.38
C CYS A 8 6.62 6.39 0.83
N ARG A 9 6.91 5.39 -0.01
CA ARG A 9 7.92 4.37 0.26
C ARG A 9 9.33 4.96 0.21
N LEU A 10 9.64 5.71 -0.85
CA LEU A 10 10.97 6.34 -1.03
C LEU A 10 11.28 7.36 0.06
N ALA A 11 10.30 8.14 0.51
CA ALA A 11 10.45 9.09 1.61
C ALA A 11 10.84 8.42 2.94
N ARG A 12 10.58 7.11 3.08
CA ARG A 12 10.95 6.30 4.25
C ARG A 12 12.24 5.51 4.05
N GLY A 13 12.90 5.66 2.89
CA GLY A 13 14.09 4.88 2.53
C GLY A 13 13.82 3.38 2.40
N TRP A 14 12.58 2.99 2.08
CA TRP A 14 12.21 1.58 2.05
C TRP A 14 12.39 0.95 0.67
N GLU A 15 12.98 -0.23 0.63
CA GLU A 15 12.93 -1.13 -0.51
C GLU A 15 11.55 -1.80 -0.65
N PRO A 16 11.14 -2.26 -1.84
CA PRO A 16 9.85 -2.93 -2.03
C PRO A 16 9.61 -4.09 -1.06
N VAL A 17 10.64 -4.87 -0.75
CA VAL A 17 10.56 -5.98 0.21
C VAL A 17 10.24 -5.52 1.63
N GLN A 18 10.71 -4.35 2.03
CA GLN A 18 10.44 -3.77 3.35
C GLN A 18 9.01 -3.25 3.47
N LEU A 19 8.46 -2.70 2.38
CA LEU A 19 7.03 -2.39 2.29
C LEU A 19 6.19 -3.67 2.35
N ILE A 20 6.55 -4.70 1.59
CA ILE A 20 5.84 -5.99 1.57
C ILE A 20 5.83 -6.65 2.95
N GLY A 21 6.96 -6.61 3.68
CA GLY A 21 7.04 -7.13 5.05
C GLY A 21 6.01 -6.45 5.98
N ARG A 22 5.85 -5.13 5.86
CA ARG A 22 4.86 -4.38 6.65
C ARG A 22 3.42 -4.67 6.23
N LEU A 23 3.16 -4.81 4.93
CA LEU A 23 1.86 -5.24 4.44
C LEU A 23 1.49 -6.63 4.96
N LYS A 24 2.44 -7.56 5.05
CA LYS A 24 2.23 -8.89 5.64
C LYS A 24 1.85 -8.83 7.12
N ILE A 25 2.47 -7.93 7.89
CA ILE A 25 2.13 -7.74 9.30
C ILE A 25 0.69 -7.23 9.45
N GLU A 26 0.30 -6.21 8.68
CA GLU A 26 -1.09 -5.70 8.72
C GLU A 26 -2.10 -6.73 8.19
N ALA A 27 -1.76 -7.45 7.12
CA ALA A 27 -2.64 -8.48 6.58
C ALA A 27 -2.85 -9.63 7.57
N ALA A 28 -1.80 -10.04 8.29
CA ALA A 28 -1.89 -11.08 9.31
C ALA A 28 -2.81 -10.65 10.47
N ARG A 29 -2.82 -9.36 10.84
CA ARG A 29 -3.76 -8.82 11.84
C ARG A 29 -5.22 -8.93 11.40
N ASP A 30 -5.47 -8.81 10.10
CA ASP A 30 -6.80 -8.93 9.50
C ASP A 30 -7.16 -10.39 9.12
N GLY A 31 -6.31 -11.38 9.43
CA GLY A 31 -6.51 -12.77 9.00
C GLY A 31 -6.39 -12.98 7.49
N LEU A 32 -5.78 -12.03 6.77
CA LEU A 32 -5.61 -12.05 5.32
C LEU A 32 -4.30 -12.73 4.92
N VAL A 33 -4.39 -13.62 3.93
CA VAL A 33 -3.21 -14.25 3.32
C VAL A 33 -2.81 -13.46 2.09
N LEU A 34 -1.63 -12.85 2.13
CA LEU A 34 -1.05 -12.19 0.95
C LEU A 34 -0.41 -13.21 0.01
N PRO A 35 -0.33 -12.89 -1.30
CA PRO A 35 0.44 -13.66 -2.26
C PRO A 35 1.90 -13.87 -1.84
N GLN A 36 2.58 -14.80 -2.52
CA GLN A 36 4.00 -15.05 -2.27
C GLN A 36 4.84 -13.78 -2.51
N THR A 37 5.98 -13.67 -1.83
CA THR A 37 6.80 -12.43 -1.83
C THR A 37 7.15 -11.96 -3.24
N TRP A 38 7.50 -12.86 -4.16
CA TRP A 38 7.84 -12.51 -5.54
C TRP A 38 6.63 -11.96 -6.32
N GLN A 39 5.44 -12.49 -6.08
CA GLN A 39 4.18 -11.98 -6.67
C GLN A 39 3.89 -10.59 -6.13
N MET A 40 4.09 -10.39 -4.82
CA MET A 40 3.93 -9.08 -4.19
C MET A 40 4.93 -8.04 -4.73
N ILE A 41 6.18 -8.42 -5.01
CA ILE A 41 7.16 -7.51 -5.65
C ILE A 41 6.63 -7.01 -6.99
N ARG A 42 6.11 -7.92 -7.83
CA ARG A 42 5.53 -7.57 -9.13
C ARG A 42 4.30 -6.67 -8.98
N LEU A 43 3.39 -6.99 -8.05
CA LEU A 43 2.19 -6.19 -7.81
C LEU A 43 2.53 -4.79 -7.32
N VAL A 44 3.43 -4.67 -6.34
CA VAL A 44 3.93 -3.37 -5.84
C VAL A 44 4.52 -2.55 -6.98
N PHE A 45 5.35 -3.15 -7.84
CA PHE A 45 5.87 -2.46 -9.01
C PHE A 45 4.75 -1.94 -9.92
N LEU A 46 3.73 -2.75 -10.21
CA LEU A 46 2.62 -2.33 -11.08
C LEU A 46 1.79 -1.20 -10.44
N TRP A 47 1.50 -1.30 -9.14
CA TRP A 47 0.76 -0.29 -8.38
C TRP A 47 1.51 1.04 -8.29
N GLU A 48 2.80 0.99 -7.96
CA GLU A 48 3.66 2.18 -7.84
C GLU A 48 3.83 2.93 -9.16
N ASN A 49 3.78 2.21 -10.29
CA ASN A 49 3.89 2.78 -11.62
C ASN A 49 2.53 3.01 -12.28
N ASN A 50 1.42 2.93 -11.52
CA ASN A 50 0.04 3.14 -11.99
C ASN A 50 -0.35 2.26 -13.20
N ARG A 51 0.28 1.08 -13.34
CA ARG A 51 0.00 0.14 -14.43
C ARG A 51 -1.28 -0.67 -14.17
N VAL A 52 -1.59 -0.90 -12.90
CA VAL A 52 -2.84 -1.54 -12.46
C VAL A 52 -3.35 -0.83 -11.20
N PRO A 53 -4.68 -0.76 -10.99
CA PRO A 53 -5.21 -0.21 -9.75
C PRO A 53 -4.89 -1.11 -8.56
N VAL A 54 -4.74 -0.51 -7.39
CA VAL A 54 -4.67 -1.25 -6.12
C VAL A 54 -6.07 -1.77 -5.79
N PRO A 55 -6.27 -3.09 -5.64
CA PRO A 55 -7.56 -3.61 -5.21
C PRO A 55 -7.90 -3.09 -3.80
N GLY A 56 -9.18 -2.85 -3.52
CA GLY A 56 -9.62 -2.20 -2.28
C GLY A 56 -9.10 -2.88 -0.99
N LEU A 57 -8.98 -4.21 -1.00
CA LEU A 57 -8.41 -4.99 0.09
C LEU A 57 -6.96 -4.57 0.45
N TYR A 58 -6.15 -4.26 -0.57
CA TYR A 58 -4.77 -3.83 -0.36
C TYR A 58 -4.71 -2.33 -0.07
N ALA A 59 -5.64 -1.53 -0.58
CA ALA A 59 -5.65 -0.08 -0.39
C ALA A 59 -5.68 0.30 1.10
N THR A 60 -6.51 -0.39 1.90
CA THR A 60 -6.57 -0.20 3.35
C THR A 60 -5.27 -0.59 4.06
N LEU A 61 -4.62 -1.68 3.64
CA LEU A 61 -3.30 -2.07 4.15
C LEU A 61 -2.24 -1.02 3.83
N PHE A 62 -2.25 -0.49 2.61
CA PHE A 62 -1.36 0.58 2.20
C PHE A 62 -1.58 1.87 2.98
N GLU A 63 -2.84 2.25 3.24
CA GLU A 63 -3.18 3.41 4.08
C GLU A 63 -2.66 3.24 5.51
N ARG A 64 -2.74 2.03 6.08
CA ARG A 64 -2.20 1.75 7.43
C ARG A 64 -0.67 1.81 7.44
N VAL A 65 0.01 1.24 6.44
CA VAL A 65 1.47 1.16 6.39
C VAL A 65 2.13 2.47 5.98
N LEU A 66 1.56 3.19 5.02
CA LEU A 66 2.14 4.41 4.44
C LEU A 66 1.46 5.70 4.92
N GLY A 67 0.39 5.61 5.71
CA GLY A 67 -0.45 6.74 6.11
C GLY A 67 -1.47 7.08 5.03
N ASN A 68 -2.17 8.22 5.16
CA ASN A 68 -3.14 8.70 4.16
C ASN A 68 -2.46 8.91 2.80
N VAL A 69 -2.45 7.86 1.97
CA VAL A 69 -2.02 7.94 0.58
C VAL A 69 -3.27 8.25 -0.23
N PRO A 70 -3.39 9.43 -0.83
CA PRO A 70 -4.53 9.76 -1.66
C PRO A 70 -4.57 8.82 -2.87
N ASP A 71 -5.61 7.98 -2.94
CA ASP A 71 -5.97 7.29 -4.18
C ASP A 71 -6.35 8.34 -5.24
N ARG A 72 -5.92 8.14 -6.48
CA ARG A 72 -6.07 9.09 -7.59
C ARG A 72 -7.54 9.37 -7.94
N ARG A 73 -8.50 8.63 -7.37
CA ARG A 73 -9.93 8.97 -7.39
C ARG A 73 -10.30 10.19 -6.55
N GLY A 74 -9.37 10.82 -5.83
CA GLY A 74 -9.64 12.02 -5.03
C GLY A 74 -10.51 11.75 -3.79
N ARG A 75 -10.80 10.48 -3.47
CA ARG A 75 -11.44 10.12 -2.21
C ARG A 75 -10.36 10.00 -1.14
N THR A 76 -10.19 11.07 -0.39
CA THR A 76 -9.61 10.97 0.95
C THR A 76 -10.52 10.03 1.73
N ASN A 77 -10.08 8.81 2.04
CA ASN A 77 -10.73 8.01 3.07
C ASN A 77 -10.49 8.74 4.39
N MET A 78 -11.43 9.60 4.75
CA MET A 78 -11.52 10.25 6.04
C MET A 78 -11.51 9.15 7.10
N ARG A 79 -10.40 9.01 7.82
CA ARG A 79 -10.45 8.42 9.17
C ARG A 79 -11.26 9.38 10.02
N VAL A 80 -12.50 9.00 10.35
CA VAL A 80 -13.16 9.49 11.55
C VAL A 80 -12.30 8.99 12.72
N ALA A 81 -11.62 9.92 13.38
CA ALA A 81 -11.04 9.66 14.68
C ALA A 81 -12.20 9.43 15.66
N VAL A 82 -12.18 8.27 16.33
CA VAL A 82 -12.94 8.05 17.57
C VAL A 82 -12.02 8.43 18.73
#